data_AF-A0A225DJI2-F1
#
_entry.id   AF-A0A225DJI2-F1
#
_cell.length_a   1.000
_cell.length_b   1.000
_cell.length_c   1.000
_cell.angle_alpha   90.00
_cell.angle_beta   90.00
_cell.angle_gamma   90.00
#
_symmetry.space_group_name_H-M   'P 1'
#
loop_
_entity.id
_entity.type
_entity.pdbx_description
1 polymer ?
#
loop_
_entity_poly.entity_id
_entity_poly.type
_entity_poly.pdbx_seq_one_letter_code
_entity_poly.pdbx_strand_id
1 'polypeptide(L)'
;MLSVAEFDAIPADDEYPIDGYYETLIDRNERITHEVYEQPERLKELTAGQRMLIQLGTFDSQVKNGGVTQFFWNCTEHIFDVADWIEQLTLPELQANYDRALEALVGKKDRWLELRAEWIQGRDNPNWVSFRQTYELLELGWFDKTYFDKHGYNERQEWVQQSRGFHHTLLTRLAGYVCVHRTEFVTE
;
A
#
# COMPACT_ATOMS: atom_id res chain seq x y z
N MET A 1 3.79 8.48 -20.32
CA MET A 1 3.65 7.03 -20.60
C MET A 1 4.97 6.58 -21.18
N LEU A 2 5.37 5.34 -20.91
CA LEU A 2 6.67 4.81 -21.33
C LEU A 2 6.62 4.36 -22.78
N SER A 3 7.76 4.36 -23.48
CA SER A 3 7.88 3.51 -24.67
C SER A 3 7.91 2.03 -24.27
N VAL A 4 7.55 1.16 -25.20
CA VAL A 4 7.68 -0.30 -25.10
C VAL A 4 9.08 -0.72 -24.61
N ALA A 5 10.13 -0.12 -25.18
CA ALA A 5 11.51 -0.44 -24.84
C ALA A 5 11.91 0.02 -23.43
N GLU A 6 11.40 1.18 -22.98
CA GLU A 6 11.66 1.66 -21.62
C GLU A 6 10.96 0.82 -20.57
N PHE A 7 9.74 0.35 -20.85
CA PHE A 7 9.00 -0.55 -19.97
C PHE A 7 9.71 -1.90 -19.83
N ASP A 8 10.13 -2.51 -20.95
CA ASP A 8 10.77 -3.84 -20.95
C ASP A 8 12.18 -3.81 -20.32
N ALA A 9 12.79 -2.62 -20.19
CA ALA A 9 14.10 -2.43 -19.57
C ALA A 9 14.07 -2.33 -18.04
N ILE A 10 12.88 -2.22 -17.42
CA ILE A 10 12.75 -2.18 -15.96
C ILE A 10 12.81 -3.63 -15.46
N PRO A 11 13.81 -4.01 -14.64
CA PRO A 11 13.96 -5.40 -14.23
C PRO A 11 12.88 -5.79 -13.23
N ALA A 12 12.04 -6.76 -13.58
CA ALA A 12 11.23 -7.48 -12.61
C ALA A 12 12.16 -8.47 -11.88
N ASP A 13 12.45 -8.21 -10.60
CA ASP A 13 13.30 -9.08 -9.78
C ASP A 13 12.45 -10.23 -9.19
N ASP A 14 12.85 -11.49 -9.32
CA ASP A 14 12.07 -12.61 -8.77
C ASP A 14 12.21 -12.74 -7.23
N GLU A 15 13.23 -12.11 -6.65
CA GLU A 15 13.63 -12.23 -5.24
C GLU A 15 13.18 -11.02 -4.40
N TYR A 16 13.23 -9.81 -4.97
CA TYR A 16 12.70 -8.56 -4.37
C TYR A 16 12.02 -7.68 -5.44
N PRO A 17 10.85 -8.09 -5.95
CA PRO A 17 10.36 -7.63 -7.24
C PRO A 17 10.22 -6.13 -7.45
N ILE A 18 10.15 -5.29 -6.40
CA ILE A 18 9.26 -4.14 -6.48
C ILE A 18 9.73 -2.81 -5.90
N ASP A 19 10.56 -2.78 -4.87
CA ASP A 19 10.91 -1.49 -4.26
C ASP A 19 11.53 -0.55 -5.31
N GLY A 20 12.34 -1.06 -6.24
CA GLY A 20 12.81 -0.28 -7.39
C GLY A 20 11.92 -0.31 -8.64
N TYR A 21 11.24 -1.44 -8.93
CA TYR A 21 10.53 -1.64 -10.20
C TYR A 21 9.32 -0.72 -10.34
N TYR A 22 8.50 -0.59 -9.29
CA TYR A 22 7.31 0.27 -9.32
C TYR A 22 7.60 1.73 -9.09
N GLU A 23 8.54 2.05 -8.21
CA GLU A 23 9.04 3.42 -8.08
C GLU A 23 9.57 3.91 -9.42
N THR A 24 10.32 3.07 -10.15
CA THR A 24 10.79 3.41 -11.50
C THR A 24 9.65 3.55 -12.52
N LEU A 25 8.64 2.67 -12.49
CA LEU A 25 7.46 2.77 -13.36
C LEU A 25 6.65 4.04 -13.09
N ILE A 26 6.55 4.44 -11.83
CA ILE A 26 5.91 5.68 -11.39
C ILE A 26 6.74 6.88 -11.84
N ASP A 27 8.01 6.95 -11.46
CA ASP A 27 8.91 8.08 -11.70
C ASP A 27 9.13 8.36 -13.18
N ARG A 28 9.20 7.30 -13.99
CA ARG A 28 9.42 7.44 -15.44
C ARG A 28 8.13 7.61 -16.23
N ASN A 29 6.95 7.46 -15.61
CA ASN A 29 5.69 7.73 -16.30
C ASN A 29 5.34 9.20 -16.15
N GLU A 30 5.57 9.99 -17.20
CA GLU A 30 5.30 11.43 -17.25
C GLU A 30 3.87 11.86 -16.86
N ARG A 31 2.90 10.93 -16.83
CA ARG A 31 1.52 11.20 -16.38
C ARG A 31 1.36 11.11 -14.86
N ILE A 32 2.26 10.42 -14.17
CA ILE A 32 2.28 10.27 -12.72
C ILE A 32 3.23 11.34 -12.17
N THR A 33 2.73 12.58 -12.13
CA THR A 33 3.49 13.72 -11.60
C THR A 33 3.27 13.86 -10.10
N HIS A 34 4.12 14.64 -9.42
CA HIS A 34 3.94 14.99 -8.00
C HIS A 34 2.54 15.58 -7.71
N GLU A 35 1.96 16.28 -8.69
CA GLU A 35 0.62 16.86 -8.59
C GLU A 35 -0.50 15.81 -8.52
N VAL A 36 -0.30 14.59 -9.04
CA VAL A 36 -1.27 13.49 -8.91
C VAL A 36 -1.38 13.01 -7.46
N TYR A 37 -0.27 13.05 -6.71
CA TYR A 37 -0.24 12.69 -5.30
C TYR A 37 -0.88 13.76 -4.40
N GLU A 38 -0.90 15.01 -4.84
CA GLU A 38 -1.45 16.14 -4.10
C GLU A 38 -2.94 16.39 -4.40
N GLN A 39 -3.45 15.87 -5.52
CA GLN A 39 -4.80 16.11 -6.02
C GLN A 39 -5.51 14.79 -6.36
N PRO A 40 -6.25 14.19 -5.41
CA PRO A 40 -6.93 12.90 -5.59
C PRO A 40 -7.87 12.86 -6.82
N GLU A 41 -8.44 14.00 -7.22
CA GLU A 41 -9.25 14.15 -8.42
C GLU A 41 -8.49 13.81 -9.71
N ARG A 42 -7.17 14.00 -9.75
CA ARG A 42 -6.33 13.70 -10.91
C ARG A 42 -6.05 12.21 -11.09
N LEU A 43 -6.21 11.40 -10.04
CA LEU A 43 -6.18 9.93 -10.18
C LEU A 43 -7.20 9.44 -11.21
N LYS A 44 -8.32 10.15 -11.37
CA LYS A 44 -9.37 9.80 -12.35
C LYS A 44 -8.93 9.95 -13.80
N GLU A 45 -7.87 10.71 -14.07
CA GLU A 45 -7.29 10.90 -15.41
C GLU A 45 -6.42 9.70 -15.84
N LEU A 46 -6.02 8.87 -14.88
CA LEU A 46 -5.17 7.70 -15.10
C LEU A 46 -5.97 6.47 -15.55
N THR A 47 -5.27 5.49 -16.13
CA THR A 47 -5.83 4.17 -16.39
C THR A 47 -6.11 3.42 -15.08
N ALA A 48 -6.84 2.31 -15.14
CA ALA A 48 -7.16 1.53 -13.94
C ALA A 48 -5.89 0.94 -13.31
N GLY A 49 -5.00 0.38 -14.13
CA GLY A 49 -3.73 -0.18 -13.68
C GLY A 49 -2.79 0.87 -13.11
N GLN A 50 -2.75 2.09 -13.67
CA GLN A 50 -1.96 3.19 -13.10
C GLN A 50 -2.48 3.62 -11.74
N ARG A 51 -3.81 3.73 -11.57
CA ARG A 51 -4.41 4.03 -10.25
C ARG A 51 -4.12 2.93 -9.24
N MET A 52 -4.33 1.67 -9.62
CA MET A 52 -4.04 0.51 -8.78
C MET A 52 -2.59 0.54 -8.31
N LEU A 53 -1.64 0.79 -9.23
CA LEU A 53 -0.22 0.87 -8.92
C LEU A 53 0.10 1.95 -7.87
N ILE A 54 -0.43 3.16 -8.06
CA ILE A 54 -0.21 4.28 -7.14
C ILE A 54 -0.84 4.00 -5.77
N GLN A 55 -2.08 3.52 -5.74
CA GLN A 55 -2.83 3.34 -4.50
C GLN A 55 -2.30 2.15 -3.68
N LEU A 56 -1.97 1.03 -4.32
CA LEU A 56 -1.32 -0.10 -3.67
C LEU A 56 0.12 0.21 -3.26
N GLY A 57 0.86 0.99 -4.05
CA GLY A 57 2.20 1.47 -3.66
C GLY A 57 2.15 2.42 -2.45
N THR A 58 1.16 3.31 -2.42
CA THR A 58 0.90 4.20 -1.27
C THR A 58 0.55 3.38 -0.03
N PHE A 59 -0.34 2.40 -0.17
CA PHE A 59 -0.67 1.45 0.89
C PHE A 59 0.57 0.76 1.43
N ASP A 60 1.37 0.15 0.54
CA ASP A 60 2.59 -0.58 0.94
C ASP A 60 3.59 0.32 1.68
N SER A 61 3.83 1.53 1.17
CA SER A 61 4.71 2.52 1.78
C SER A 61 4.22 2.94 3.18
N GLN A 62 2.93 3.20 3.35
CA GLN A 62 2.39 3.56 4.67
C GLN A 62 2.46 2.39 5.66
N VAL A 63 2.16 1.16 5.20
CA VAL A 63 2.25 -0.05 6.05
C VAL A 63 3.70 -0.35 6.45
N LYS A 64 4.68 -0.15 5.56
CA LYS A 64 6.12 -0.24 5.88
C LYS A 64 6.55 0.78 6.93
N ASN A 65 6.04 2.00 6.83
CA ASN A 65 6.47 3.09 7.70
C ASN A 65 5.82 3.07 9.09
N GLY A 66 4.55 2.69 9.19
CA GLY A 66 3.83 2.68 10.47
C GLY A 66 2.63 1.74 10.52
N GLY A 67 2.61 0.71 9.68
CA GLY A 67 1.55 -0.28 9.66
C GLY A 67 0.23 0.22 9.07
N VAL A 68 -0.75 -0.68 9.01
CA VAL A 68 -2.07 -0.40 8.41
C VAL A 68 -2.84 0.70 9.16
N THR A 69 -2.54 0.91 10.44
CA THR A 69 -3.10 2.02 11.21
C THR A 69 -2.63 3.37 10.68
N GLN A 70 -1.34 3.50 10.32
CA GLN A 70 -0.83 4.71 9.69
C GLN A 70 -1.47 4.94 8.32
N PHE A 71 -1.63 3.89 7.52
CA PHE A 71 -2.33 3.98 6.24
C PHE A 71 -3.75 4.51 6.40
N PHE A 72 -4.54 3.93 7.32
CA PHE A 72 -5.89 4.42 7.59
C PHE A 72 -5.89 5.88 8.01
N TRP A 73 -4.91 6.33 8.81
CA TRP A 73 -4.84 7.72 9.25
C TRP A 73 -4.49 8.72 8.14
N ASN A 74 -3.50 8.37 7.32
CA ASN A 74 -2.90 9.27 6.32
C ASN A 74 -3.64 9.27 4.97
N CYS A 75 -4.22 8.15 4.56
CA CYS A 75 -4.71 7.93 3.20
C CYS A 75 -6.20 7.55 3.20
N THR A 76 -7.02 8.36 3.85
CA THR A 76 -8.43 8.03 4.15
C THR A 76 -9.30 7.82 2.92
N GLU A 77 -8.98 8.52 1.86
CA GLU A 77 -9.60 8.46 0.54
C GLU A 77 -9.25 7.19 -0.23
N HIS A 78 -8.23 6.44 0.18
CA HIS A 78 -7.80 5.21 -0.49
C HIS A 78 -8.22 3.93 0.25
N ILE A 79 -8.81 4.05 1.44
CA ILE A 79 -9.11 2.90 2.31
C ILE A 79 -9.96 1.84 1.59
N PHE A 80 -11.01 2.27 0.89
CA PHE A 80 -11.91 1.34 0.20
C PHE A 80 -11.38 0.94 -1.18
N ASP A 81 -10.76 1.86 -1.92
CA ASP A 81 -10.13 1.56 -3.21
C ASP A 81 -9.08 0.44 -3.08
N VAL A 82 -8.29 0.44 -2.00
CA VAL A 82 -7.32 -0.63 -1.73
C VAL A 82 -8.00 -1.98 -1.49
N ALA A 83 -9.18 -2.02 -0.85
CA ALA A 83 -9.94 -3.27 -0.73
C ALA A 83 -10.32 -3.81 -2.12
N ASP A 84 -10.87 -2.94 -2.97
CA ASP A 84 -11.30 -3.29 -4.32
C ASP A 84 -10.12 -3.79 -5.17
N TRP A 85 -8.94 -3.18 -5.03
CA TRP A 85 -7.74 -3.63 -5.74
C TRP A 85 -7.21 -4.97 -5.23
N ILE A 86 -7.23 -5.22 -3.91
CA ILE A 86 -6.84 -6.52 -3.35
C ILE A 86 -7.78 -7.63 -3.86
N GLU A 87 -9.09 -7.35 -3.92
CA GLU A 87 -10.08 -8.26 -4.51
C GLU A 87 -9.79 -8.50 -6.00
N GLN A 88 -9.54 -7.44 -6.78
CA GLN A 88 -9.24 -7.55 -8.20
C GLN A 88 -7.95 -8.34 -8.48
N LEU A 89 -6.95 -8.25 -7.60
CA LEU A 89 -5.72 -9.05 -7.69
C LEU A 89 -5.92 -10.50 -7.24
N THR A 90 -7.13 -10.89 -6.84
CA THR A 90 -7.49 -12.25 -6.42
C THR A 90 -6.63 -12.74 -5.25
N LEU A 91 -6.51 -11.92 -4.21
CA LEU A 91 -5.69 -12.16 -3.02
C LEU A 91 -6.58 -12.46 -1.79
N PRO A 92 -7.25 -13.63 -1.72
CA PRO A 92 -8.32 -13.86 -0.74
C PRO A 92 -7.86 -13.81 0.72
N GLU A 93 -6.63 -14.25 1.02
CA GLU A 93 -6.12 -14.22 2.40
C GLU A 93 -5.77 -12.79 2.84
N LEU A 94 -5.16 -12.00 1.96
CA LEU A 94 -4.91 -10.58 2.23
C LEU A 94 -6.24 -9.82 2.32
N GLN A 95 -7.21 -10.11 1.44
CA GLN A 95 -8.54 -9.53 1.47
C GLN A 95 -9.20 -9.77 2.83
N ALA A 96 -9.26 -11.02 3.29
CA ALA A 96 -9.86 -11.34 4.59
C ALA A 96 -9.15 -10.65 5.77
N ASN A 97 -7.83 -10.48 5.70
CA ASN A 97 -7.09 -9.73 6.73
C ASN A 97 -7.38 -8.23 6.65
N TYR A 98 -7.48 -7.68 5.45
CA TYR A 98 -7.79 -6.27 5.25
C TYR A 98 -9.23 -5.96 5.68
N ASP A 99 -10.20 -6.81 5.33
CA ASP A 99 -11.59 -6.72 5.77
C ASP A 99 -11.71 -6.72 7.29
N ARG A 100 -10.98 -7.62 7.98
CA ARG A 100 -10.94 -7.63 9.44
C ARG A 100 -10.35 -6.33 10.03
N ALA A 101 -9.36 -5.73 9.37
CA ALA A 101 -8.82 -4.44 9.77
C ALA A 101 -9.84 -3.30 9.52
N LEU A 102 -10.57 -3.34 8.41
CA LEU A 102 -11.66 -2.41 8.09
C LEU A 102 -12.81 -2.52 9.09
N GLU A 103 -13.22 -3.73 9.48
CA GLU A 103 -14.24 -3.95 10.51
C GLU A 103 -13.87 -3.27 11.84
N ALA A 104 -12.59 -3.38 12.25
CA ALA A 104 -12.10 -2.71 13.45
C ALA A 104 -12.16 -1.18 13.33
N LEU A 105 -11.81 -0.63 12.15
CA LEU A 105 -11.93 0.80 11.87
C LEU A 105 -13.39 1.26 11.90
N VAL A 106 -14.27 0.58 11.17
CA VAL A 106 -15.70 0.92 11.07
C VAL A 106 -16.38 0.82 12.43
N GLY A 107 -16.09 -0.24 13.19
CA GLY A 107 -16.63 -0.42 14.55
C GLY A 107 -16.19 0.64 15.55
N LYS A 108 -15.07 1.34 15.28
CA LYS A 108 -14.51 2.40 16.14
C LYS A 108 -14.49 3.77 15.43
N LYS A 109 -15.27 3.92 14.35
CA LYS A 109 -15.24 5.06 13.44
C LYS A 109 -15.44 6.39 14.15
N ASP A 110 -16.43 6.50 15.03
CA ASP A 110 -16.76 7.76 15.68
C ASP A 110 -15.58 8.25 16.53
N ARG A 111 -15.03 7.37 17.38
CA ARG A 111 -13.86 7.72 18.19
C ARG A 111 -12.63 8.01 17.34
N TRP A 112 -12.43 7.28 16.26
CA TRP A 112 -11.33 7.53 15.33
C TRP A 112 -11.46 8.90 14.62
N LEU A 113 -12.68 9.30 14.23
CA LEU A 113 -12.95 10.62 13.65
C LEU A 113 -12.75 11.76 14.67
N GLU A 114 -13.13 11.55 15.93
CA GLU A 114 -12.83 12.52 17.01
C GLU A 114 -11.32 12.75 17.15
N LEU A 115 -10.53 11.68 17.20
CA LEU A 115 -9.07 11.77 17.27
C LEU A 115 -8.49 12.53 16.06
N ARG A 116 -9.04 12.33 14.86
CA ARG A 116 -8.64 13.11 13.67
C ARG A 116 -9.02 14.58 13.78
N ALA A 117 -10.19 14.91 14.32
CA ALA A 117 -10.60 16.29 14.52
C ALA A 117 -9.70 17.02 15.54
N GLU A 118 -9.33 16.35 16.64
CA GLU A 118 -8.39 16.86 17.65
C GLU A 118 -7.01 17.17 17.04
N TRP A 119 -6.57 16.39 16.05
CA TRP A 119 -5.32 16.63 15.32
C TRP A 119 -5.39 17.89 14.44
N ILE A 120 -6.49 18.08 13.71
CA ILE A 120 -6.68 19.19 12.75
C ILE A 120 -6.80 20.56 13.46
N GLN A 121 -7.35 20.60 14.67
CA GLN A 121 -7.62 21.85 15.40
C GLN A 121 -6.37 22.45 16.11
N GLY A 122 -5.18 21.91 15.86
CA GLY A 122 -3.99 22.10 16.70
C GLY A 122 -3.39 23.51 16.75
N ARG A 123 -3.59 24.21 17.88
CA ARG A 123 -2.49 24.94 18.55
C ARG A 123 -1.82 24.15 19.69
N ASP A 124 -2.48 23.12 20.23
CA ASP A 124 -2.06 22.43 21.48
C ASP A 124 -1.83 20.90 21.38
N ASN A 125 -1.71 20.31 20.18
CA ASN A 125 -1.37 18.87 20.02
C ASN A 125 0.05 18.65 19.44
N PRO A 126 1.13 19.18 20.06
CA PRO A 126 2.48 19.16 19.50
C PRO A 126 3.13 17.77 19.44
N ASN A 127 2.50 16.74 20.00
CA ASN A 127 3.13 15.45 20.29
C ASN A 127 2.50 14.25 19.58
N TRP A 128 1.72 14.43 18.50
CA TRP A 128 1.13 13.29 17.77
C TRP A 128 0.31 12.37 18.69
N VAL A 129 -0.32 12.92 19.72
CA VAL A 129 -0.98 12.11 20.77
C VAL A 129 -2.22 11.44 20.21
N SER A 130 -3.09 12.20 19.54
CA SER A 130 -4.32 11.65 18.95
C SER A 130 -4.03 10.61 17.86
N PHE A 131 -2.94 10.80 17.09
CA PHE A 131 -2.45 9.78 16.15
C PHE A 131 -1.96 8.52 16.88
N ARG A 132 -1.12 8.64 17.92
CA ARG A 132 -0.64 7.46 18.67
C ARG A 132 -1.78 6.68 19.32
N GLN A 133 -2.80 7.38 19.81
CA GLN A 133 -3.99 6.75 20.37
C GLN A 133 -4.76 5.91 19.35
N THR A 134 -4.60 6.12 18.04
CA THR A 134 -5.27 5.25 17.05
C THR A 134 -4.68 3.86 16.99
N TYR A 135 -3.42 3.65 17.36
CA TYR A 135 -2.81 2.31 17.41
C TYR A 135 -3.41 1.47 18.53
N GLU A 136 -3.59 2.07 19.70
CA GLU A 136 -4.28 1.45 20.84
C GLU A 136 -5.77 1.29 20.55
N LEU A 137 -6.39 2.27 19.87
CA LEU A 137 -7.80 2.18 19.51
C LEU A 137 -8.04 1.01 18.57
N LEU A 138 -7.26 0.86 17.49
CA LEU A 138 -7.55 -0.12 16.44
C LEU A 138 -6.92 -1.49 16.70
N GLU A 139 -5.80 -1.56 17.43
CA GLU A 139 -5.07 -2.79 17.79
C GLU A 139 -4.70 -3.67 16.59
N LEU A 140 -4.21 -3.05 15.50
CA LEU A 140 -3.99 -3.72 14.22
C LEU A 140 -2.59 -4.30 14.02
N GLY A 141 -1.74 -4.36 15.06
CA GLY A 141 -0.37 -4.90 14.92
C GLY A 141 -0.31 -6.37 14.46
N TRP A 142 -1.41 -7.12 14.57
CA TRP A 142 -1.52 -8.47 13.99
C TRP A 142 -1.56 -8.44 12.45
N PHE A 143 -2.10 -7.40 11.84
CA PHE A 143 -2.12 -7.22 10.39
C PHE A 143 -0.70 -7.05 9.90
N ASP A 144 0.04 -6.09 10.47
CA ASP A 144 1.41 -5.77 10.06
C ASP A 144 2.34 -6.99 10.16
N LYS A 145 2.22 -7.77 11.24
CA LYS A 145 2.97 -9.02 11.42
C LYS A 145 2.66 -10.11 10.38
N THR A 146 1.44 -10.11 9.84
CA THR A 146 1.02 -11.08 8.82
C THR A 146 1.31 -10.56 7.41
N TYR A 147 1.28 -9.24 7.24
CA TYR A 147 1.61 -8.56 6.01
C TYR A 147 3.09 -8.76 5.67
N PHE A 148 4.01 -8.58 6.61
CA PHE A 148 5.44 -8.75 6.32
C PHE A 148 5.91 -10.21 6.37
N ASP A 149 6.98 -10.46 5.63
CA ASP A 149 7.71 -11.72 5.66
C ASP A 149 8.21 -12.03 7.07
N LYS A 150 8.18 -13.32 7.42
CA LYS A 150 8.73 -13.80 8.68
C LYS A 150 10.11 -14.37 8.41
N HIS A 151 11.10 -13.78 9.07
CA HIS A 151 12.46 -14.29 9.09
C HIS A 151 12.78 -14.87 10.47
N GLY A 152 13.69 -15.84 10.52
CA GLY A 152 14.20 -16.42 11.76
C GLY A 152 15.55 -17.07 11.56
N TYR A 153 16.13 -17.58 12.64
CA TYR A 153 17.43 -18.26 12.59
C TYR A 153 17.26 -19.76 12.30
N ASN A 154 18.04 -20.30 11.36
CA ASN A 154 18.15 -21.75 11.14
C ASN A 154 19.08 -22.40 12.19
N GLU A 155 19.24 -23.72 12.14
CA GLU A 155 20.14 -24.48 13.03
C GLU A 155 21.60 -24.02 12.99
N ARG A 156 22.00 -23.29 11.94
CA ARG A 156 23.34 -22.75 11.72
C ARG A 156 23.49 -21.30 12.20
N GLN A 157 22.49 -20.74 12.88
CA GLN A 157 22.45 -19.33 13.31
C GLN A 157 22.50 -18.35 12.13
N GLU A 158 21.99 -18.75 10.96
CA GLU A 158 21.84 -17.88 9.79
C GLU A 158 20.40 -17.35 9.72
N TRP A 159 20.25 -16.08 9.34
CA TRP A 159 18.94 -15.53 9.03
C TRP A 159 18.39 -16.19 7.77
N VAL A 160 17.22 -16.81 7.90
CA VAL A 160 16.49 -17.43 6.79
C VAL A 160 15.03 -16.95 6.78
N GLN A 161 14.47 -16.80 5.59
CA GLN A 161 13.03 -16.57 5.42
C GLN A 161 12.28 -17.85 5.83
N GLN A 162 11.39 -17.72 6.80
CA GLN A 162 10.57 -18.84 7.30
C GLN A 162 9.24 -18.94 6.56
N SER A 163 8.64 -17.80 6.20
CA SER A 163 7.43 -17.76 5.39
C SER A 163 7.30 -16.41 4.70
N ARG A 164 6.80 -16.43 3.45
CA ARG A 164 6.36 -15.23 2.73
C ARG A 164 5.08 -14.67 3.37
N GLY A 165 5.06 -13.37 3.60
CA GLY A 165 3.90 -12.61 4.07
C GLY A 165 3.00 -12.18 2.91
N PHE A 166 1.94 -11.45 3.24
CA PHE A 166 1.07 -10.88 2.21
C PHE A 166 1.75 -9.80 1.37
N HIS A 167 2.77 -9.14 1.89
CA HIS A 167 3.60 -8.17 1.17
C HIS A 167 4.17 -8.82 -0.08
N HIS A 168 4.96 -9.89 0.07
CA HIS A 168 5.51 -10.64 -1.08
C HIS A 168 4.42 -11.07 -2.08
N THR A 169 3.28 -11.52 -1.57
CA THR A 169 2.18 -12.04 -2.40
C THR A 169 1.48 -10.93 -3.19
N LEU A 170 1.16 -9.80 -2.54
CA LEU A 170 0.61 -8.59 -3.17
C LEU A 170 1.52 -8.11 -4.28
N LEU A 171 2.80 -7.98 -3.93
CA LEU A 171 3.85 -7.54 -4.83
C LEU A 171 3.94 -8.43 -6.07
N THR A 172 4.07 -9.74 -5.88
CA THR A 172 4.12 -10.71 -6.99
C THR A 172 2.88 -10.64 -7.89
N ARG A 173 1.68 -10.51 -7.31
CA ARG A 173 0.43 -10.42 -8.09
C ARG A 173 0.31 -9.12 -8.86
N LEU A 174 0.70 -8.00 -8.26
CA LEU A 174 0.73 -6.71 -8.93
C LEU A 174 1.69 -6.73 -10.13
N ALA A 175 2.79 -7.49 -10.06
CA ALA A 175 3.77 -7.53 -11.15
C ALA A 175 3.20 -8.27 -12.35
N GLY A 176 2.58 -9.43 -12.08
CA GLY A 176 1.83 -10.17 -13.08
C GLY A 176 0.71 -9.34 -13.70
N TYR A 177 -0.02 -8.55 -12.88
CA TYR A 177 -1.04 -7.64 -13.38
C TYR A 177 -0.46 -6.60 -14.34
N VAL A 178 0.60 -5.89 -13.94
CA VAL A 178 1.25 -4.85 -14.77
C VAL A 178 1.76 -5.43 -16.10
N CYS A 179 2.32 -6.64 -16.09
CA CYS A 179 2.76 -7.31 -17.32
C CYS A 179 1.59 -7.64 -18.27
N VAL A 180 0.47 -8.15 -17.74
CA VAL A 180 -0.72 -8.47 -18.54
C VAL A 180 -1.40 -7.20 -19.07
N HIS A 181 -1.41 -6.15 -18.26
CA HIS A 181 -2.05 -4.86 -18.54
C HIS A 181 -1.07 -3.81 -19.08
N ARG A 182 0.01 -4.25 -19.73
CA ARG A 182 1.11 -3.40 -20.22
C ARG A 182 0.64 -2.18 -21.03
N THR A 183 -0.41 -2.32 -21.83
CA THR A 183 -0.98 -1.25 -22.65
C THR A 183 -1.49 -0.06 -21.83
N GLU A 184 -1.74 -0.26 -20.53
CA GLU A 184 -2.13 0.81 -19.61
C GLU A 184 -0.94 1.67 -19.16
N PHE A 185 0.29 1.28 -19.50
CA PHE A 185 1.53 1.93 -19.04
C PHE A 185 2.42 2.44 -20.19
N VAL A 186 2.20 1.99 -21.42
CA VAL A 186 3.02 2.33 -22.59
C VAL A 186 2.24 3.08 -23.67
N THR A 187 2.92 3.98 -24.39
CA THR A 187 2.46 4.52 -25.68
C THR A 187 2.96 3.62 -26.80
N GLU A 188 2.09 3.34 -27.78
CA GLU A 188 2.45 2.66 -29.03
C GLU A 188 3.49 3.44 -29.85
#